data_AF-A0A947HJJ1-F1
#
_entry.id   AF-A0A947HJJ1-F1
#
_cell.length_a   1.000
_cell.length_b   1.000
_cell.length_c   1.000
_cell.angle_alpha   90.00
_cell.angle_beta   90.00
_cell.angle_gamma   90.00
#
_symmetry.space_group_name_H-M   'P 1'
#
loop_
_entity.id
_entity.type
_entity.pdbx_description
1 polymer ?
#
loop_
_entity_poly.entity_id
_entity_poly.type
_entity_poly.pdbx_seq_one_letter_code
_entity_poly.pdbx_strand_id
1 'polypeptide(L)'
;MQAGRVIWRAHVLRRMIERGVGRSDVLGAVIAGDAIEDYPEDSPYPSALVLGFVEGRPLHVVLSFDESADDTYIITVYEPSLDKFELDFKTRRTP
;
A
#
# COMPACT_ATOMS: atom_id res chain seq x y z
N MET A 1 -21.93 -6.33 -7.97
CA MET A 1 -20.47 -6.35 -8.10
C MET A 1 -19.96 -6.92 -6.78
N GLN A 2 -19.40 -8.14 -6.78
CA GLN A 2 -18.70 -8.63 -5.60
C GLN A 2 -17.44 -7.76 -5.46
N ALA A 3 -17.20 -7.23 -4.26
CA ALA A 3 -15.92 -6.59 -3.97
C ALA A 3 -14.91 -7.72 -3.73
N GLY A 4 -13.77 -7.67 -4.43
CA GLY A 4 -12.68 -8.63 -4.25
C GLY A 4 -12.23 -8.72 -2.79
N ARG A 5 -11.59 -9.82 -2.40
CA ARG A 5 -11.20 -10.05 -1.00
C ARG A 5 -9.86 -9.40 -0.71
N VAL A 6 -9.75 -8.77 0.46
CA VAL A 6 -8.48 -8.22 0.94
C VAL A 6 -7.85 -9.15 1.95
N ILE A 7 -6.65 -9.63 1.65
CA ILE A 7 -5.90 -10.59 2.44
C ILE A 7 -4.82 -9.88 3.27
N TRP A 8 -4.86 -10.09 4.58
CA TRP A 8 -3.96 -9.48 5.55
C TRP A 8 -3.04 -10.53 6.18
N ARG A 9 -1.73 -10.44 5.92
CA ARG A 9 -0.74 -11.33 6.57
C ARG A 9 -0.43 -10.85 7.99
N ALA A 10 -0.07 -11.78 8.88
CA ALA A 10 0.26 -11.47 10.27
C ALA A 10 1.34 -10.38 10.44
N HIS A 11 2.37 -10.38 9.60
CA HIS A 11 3.39 -9.31 9.58
C HIS A 11 2.76 -7.93 9.34
N VAL A 12 1.83 -7.82 8.38
CA VAL A 12 1.20 -6.55 8.01
C VAL A 12 0.37 -6.03 9.17
N LEU A 13 -0.42 -6.90 9.80
CA LEU A 13 -1.20 -6.54 10.97
C LEU A 13 -0.31 -6.03 12.12
N ARG A 14 0.87 -6.63 12.32
CA ARG A 14 1.85 -6.15 13.30
C ARG A 14 2.36 -4.74 12.94
N ARG A 15 2.76 -4.51 11.70
CA ARG A 15 3.21 -3.19 11.23
C ARG A 15 2.14 -2.10 11.39
N MET A 16 0.90 -2.45 11.11
CA MET A 16 -0.26 -1.56 11.27
C MET A 16 -0.43 -1.16 12.73
N ILE A 17 -0.35 -2.11 13.66
CA ILE A 17 -0.42 -1.83 15.11
C ILE A 17 0.74 -0.93 15.55
N GLU A 18 1.97 -1.24 15.14
CA GLU A 18 3.17 -0.45 15.46
C GLU A 18 3.07 1.01 15.00
N ARG A 19 2.27 1.28 13.96
CA ARG A 19 2.13 2.60 13.31
C ARG A 19 0.80 3.30 13.61
N GLY A 20 -0.07 2.67 14.40
CA GLY A 20 -1.41 3.19 14.69
C GLY A 20 -2.28 3.34 13.43
N VAL A 21 -2.15 2.42 12.48
CA VAL A 21 -2.89 2.42 11.21
C VAL A 21 -3.99 1.35 11.24
N GLY A 22 -5.23 1.75 11.01
CA GLY A 22 -6.38 0.86 10.93
C GLY A 22 -6.59 0.24 9.55
N ARG A 23 -7.45 -0.79 9.46
CA ARG A 23 -7.82 -1.37 8.15
C ARG A 23 -8.60 -0.38 7.28
N SER A 24 -9.47 0.43 7.88
CA SER A 24 -10.20 1.51 7.19
C SER A 24 -9.25 2.50 6.52
N ASP A 25 -8.16 2.82 7.20
CA ASP A 25 -7.16 3.78 6.74
C ASP A 25 -6.44 3.26 5.51
N VAL A 26 -6.02 2.00 5.56
CA VAL A 26 -5.38 1.32 4.41
C VAL A 26 -6.35 1.22 3.24
N LEU A 27 -7.60 0.81 3.47
CA LEU A 27 -8.59 0.69 2.40
C LEU A 27 -8.92 2.05 1.79
N GLY A 28 -9.09 3.09 2.61
CA GLY A 28 -9.31 4.45 2.14
C GLY A 28 -8.12 4.97 1.32
N ALA A 29 -6.90 4.72 1.79
CA ALA A 29 -5.68 5.07 1.05
C ALA A 29 -5.56 4.33 -0.28
N VAL A 30 -5.96 3.06 -0.35
CA VAL A 30 -5.93 2.28 -1.61
C VAL A 30 -7.03 2.75 -2.58
N ILE A 31 -8.23 3.02 -2.10
CA ILE A 31 -9.38 3.40 -2.95
C ILE A 31 -9.24 4.83 -3.49
N ALA A 32 -8.76 5.76 -2.67
CA ALA A 32 -8.65 7.19 -3.03
C ALA A 32 -7.24 7.62 -3.42
N GLY A 33 -6.25 6.75 -3.25
CA GLY A 33 -4.85 7.06 -3.52
C GLY A 33 -4.44 6.84 -4.98
N ASP A 34 -3.20 7.23 -5.26
CA ASP A 34 -2.58 7.08 -6.57
C ASP A 34 -1.60 5.90 -6.55
N ALA A 35 -1.68 5.03 -7.56
CA ALA A 35 -0.58 4.11 -7.84
C ALA A 35 0.62 4.91 -8.37
N ILE A 36 1.76 4.81 -7.71
CA ILE A 36 2.96 5.61 -7.99
C ILE A 36 4.16 4.79 -8.46
N GLU A 37 4.17 3.48 -8.18
CA GLU A 37 5.15 2.54 -8.73
C GLU A 37 4.47 1.20 -9.02
N ASP A 38 4.82 0.61 -10.16
CA ASP A 38 4.41 -0.74 -10.55
C ASP A 38 5.60 -1.69 -10.50
N TYR A 39 5.37 -2.89 -9.94
CA TYR A 39 6.34 -3.98 -9.83
C TYR A 39 5.77 -5.23 -10.52
N PRO A 40 5.71 -5.24 -11.86
CA PRO A 40 5.14 -6.37 -12.61
C PRO A 40 5.94 -7.66 -12.46
N GLU A 41 7.22 -7.55 -12.12
CA GLU A 41 8.14 -8.68 -11.97
C GLU A 41 8.08 -9.34 -10.57
N ASP A 42 7.29 -8.78 -9.65
CA ASP A 42 7.13 -9.35 -8.30
C ASP A 42 6.42 -10.72 -8.35
N SER A 43 6.83 -11.60 -7.45
CA SER A 43 6.31 -12.97 -7.33
C SER A 43 5.65 -13.18 -5.96
N PRO A 44 4.52 -13.90 -5.87
CA PRO A 44 3.83 -14.68 -6.92
C PRO A 44 2.92 -13.87 -7.85
N TYR A 45 2.64 -12.61 -7.53
CA TYR A 45 1.74 -11.76 -8.31
C TYR A 45 2.36 -10.36 -8.47
N PRO A 46 2.06 -9.66 -9.58
CA PRO A 46 2.41 -8.25 -9.76
C PRO A 46 1.99 -7.42 -8.56
N SER A 47 2.86 -6.49 -8.16
CA SER A 47 2.62 -5.58 -7.04
C SER A 47 2.63 -4.13 -7.49
N ALA A 48 2.03 -3.27 -6.69
CA ALA A 48 2.07 -1.82 -6.87
C ALA A 48 2.26 -1.11 -5.53
N LEU A 49 2.90 0.05 -5.58
CA LEU A 49 2.96 1.00 -4.48
C LEU A 49 1.88 2.06 -4.69
N VAL A 50 0.97 2.18 -3.73
CA VAL A 50 -0.07 3.21 -3.69
C VAL A 50 0.29 4.25 -2.63
N LEU A 51 0.20 5.53 -2.98
CA LEU A 51 0.19 6.64 -2.03
C LEU A 51 -1.24 7.12 -1.82
N GLY A 52 -1.73 7.02 -0.59
CA GLY A 52 -2.96 7.68 -0.15
C GLY A 52 -2.72 8.61 1.03
N PHE A 53 -3.77 9.28 1.49
CA PHE A 53 -3.72 10.17 2.65
C PHE A 53 -4.81 9.81 3.65
N VAL A 54 -4.44 9.74 4.92
CA VAL A 54 -5.33 9.44 6.04
C VAL A 54 -5.21 10.58 7.03
N GLU A 55 -6.28 11.36 7.18
CA GLU A 55 -6.28 12.57 8.02
C GLU A 55 -5.11 13.54 7.70
N GLY A 56 -4.75 13.63 6.42
CA GLY A 56 -3.63 14.47 5.94
C GLY A 56 -2.24 13.85 6.10
N ARG A 57 -2.11 12.66 6.69
CA ARG A 57 -0.84 11.91 6.78
C ARG A 57 -0.64 11.05 5.52
N PRO A 58 0.53 11.09 4.87
CA PRO A 58 0.81 10.25 3.70
C PRO A 58 0.97 8.78 4.12
N LEU A 59 0.35 7.88 3.37
CA LEU A 59 0.39 6.44 3.63
C LEU A 59 0.77 5.69 2.37
N HIS A 60 1.91 5.01 2.41
CA HIS A 60 2.34 4.06 1.41
C HIS A 60 1.80 2.67 1.70
N VAL A 61 1.11 2.11 0.72
CA VAL A 61 0.57 0.75 0.76
C VAL A 61 1.15 -0.01 -0.42
N VAL A 62 1.90 -1.08 -0.13
CA VAL A 62 2.30 -2.03 -1.17
C VAL A 62 1.26 -3.14 -1.17
N LEU A 63 0.68 -3.39 -2.33
CA LEU A 63 -0.31 -4.44 -2.55
C LEU A 63 0.04 -5.27 -3.78
N SER A 64 -0.43 -6.52 -3.81
CA SER A 64 -0.43 -7.35 -5.01
C SER A 64 -1.82 -7.88 -5.30
N PHE A 65 -2.06 -8.26 -6.56
CA PHE A 65 -3.38 -8.71 -7.00
C PHE A 65 -3.30 -10.06 -7.71
N ASP A 66 -4.05 -11.04 -7.19
CA ASP A 66 -4.33 -12.30 -7.86
C ASP A 66 -5.63 -12.18 -8.66
N GLU A 67 -5.49 -11.94 -9.96
CA GLU A 67 -6.61 -11.82 -10.88
C GLU A 67 -7.47 -13.09 -10.96
N SER A 68 -6.88 -14.27 -10.75
CA SER A 68 -7.61 -15.55 -10.84
C SER A 68 -8.52 -15.78 -9.64
N ALA A 69 -8.11 -15.31 -8.46
CA ALA A 69 -8.86 -15.46 -7.22
C ALA A 69 -9.67 -14.21 -6.81
N ASP A 70 -9.49 -13.10 -7.53
CA ASP A 70 -9.99 -11.77 -7.16
C ASP A 70 -9.55 -11.36 -5.74
N ASP A 71 -8.30 -11.67 -5.41
CA ASP A 71 -7.69 -11.44 -4.09
C ASP A 71 -6.64 -10.33 -4.17
N THR A 72 -6.80 -9.30 -3.33
CA THR A 72 -5.77 -8.27 -3.10
C THR A 72 -5.01 -8.58 -1.82
N TYR A 73 -3.69 -8.71 -1.92
CA TYR A 73 -2.82 -8.94 -0.77
C TYR A 73 -2.17 -7.63 -0.34
N ILE A 74 -2.33 -7.26 0.92
CA ILE A 74 -1.55 -6.16 1.48
C ILE A 74 -0.19 -6.71 1.91
N ILE A 75 0.89 -6.22 1.31
CA ILE A 75 2.26 -6.67 1.54
C ILE A 75 2.90 -5.89 2.69
N THR A 76 2.78 -4.57 2.66
CA THR A 76 3.26 -3.69 3.75
C THR A 76 2.55 -2.34 3.70
N VAL A 77 2.56 -1.63 4.83
CA VAL A 77 1.95 -0.31 5.00
C VAL A 77 2.88 0.56 5.83
N TYR A 78 3.28 1.73 5.34
CA TYR A 78 4.21 2.63 6.05
C TYR A 78 4.00 4.10 5.67
N GLU A 79 4.45 5.03 6.51
CA GLU A 79 4.53 6.45 6.13
C GLU A 79 5.84 6.69 5.37
N PRO A 80 5.83 7.35 4.20
CA PRO A 80 7.04 7.64 3.45
C PRO A 80 7.95 8.59 4.22
N SER A 81 9.26 8.29 4.22
CA SER A 81 10.29 9.19 4.76
C SER A 81 10.77 10.15 3.68
N LEU A 82 10.97 11.41 4.05
CA LEU A 82 11.59 12.43 3.21
C LEU A 82 13.08 12.16 2.93
N ASP A 83 13.70 11.18 3.59
CA ASP A 83 15.05 10.71 3.24
C ASP A 83 15.04 9.88 1.95
N LYS A 84 13.89 9.27 1.61
CA LYS A 84 13.73 8.36 0.48
C LYS A 84 12.84 8.93 -0.62
N PHE A 85 11.95 9.86 -0.27
CA PHE A 85 11.01 10.48 -1.20
C PHE A 85 11.12 12.00 -1.15
N GLU A 86 10.77 12.66 -2.25
CA GLU A 86 10.62 14.11 -2.30
C GLU A 86 9.44 14.58 -1.44
N LEU A 87 9.27 15.90 -1.32
CA LEU A 87 8.19 16.51 -0.52
C LEU A 87 6.78 16.17 -1.04
N ASP A 88 6.67 15.65 -2.27
CA ASP A 88 5.42 15.15 -2.82
C ASP A 88 5.03 13.77 -2.28
N PHE A 89 5.92 13.10 -1.53
CA PHE A 89 5.82 11.74 -1.04
C PHE A 89 5.67 10.66 -2.13
N LYS A 90 5.76 11.03 -3.41
CA LYS A 90 5.59 10.14 -4.58
C LYS A 90 6.92 9.83 -5.24
N THR A 91 7.74 10.86 -5.45
CA THR A 91 8.97 10.75 -6.24
C THR A 91 10.10 10.24 -5.37
N ARG A 92 10.75 9.13 -5.75
CA ARG A 92 11.94 8.63 -5.03
C ARG A 92 13.10 9.60 -5.18
N ARG A 93 13.81 9.86 -4.08
CA ARG A 93 15.13 10.50 -4.13
C ARG A 93 16.12 9.54 -4.76
N THR A 94 16.85 10.02 -5.76
CA THR A 94 18.05 9.34 -6.24
C THR A 94 19.21 9.63 -5.28
N PRO A 95 20.03 8.63 -4.91
CA PRO A 95 21.27 8.84 -4.17
C PRO A 95 22.23 9.80 -4.87
#